data_AF-A0A538DZV0-F1
#
_entry.id   AF-A0A538DZV0-F1
#
_cell.length_a   1.000
_cell.length_b   1.000
_cell.length_c   1.000
_cell.angle_alpha   90.00
_cell.angle_beta   90.00
_cell.angle_gamma   90.00
#
_symmetry.space_group_name_H-M   'P 1'
#
loop_
_entity.id
_entity.type
_entity.pdbx_description
1 polymer ?
#
loop_
_entity_poly.entity_id
_entity_poly.type
_entity_poly.pdbx_seq_one_letter_code
_entity_poly.pdbx_strand_id
1 'polypeptide(L)'
;MRRWPPTPCGPGGWTGCSSPAGYRPTRSPRSPLPYRWRSTPTVTVGVANYLAVRTSMAEPVAYRLIRALFEHRDVLAAAHPMGSRLDRGEAINTYPLPLHPGATRYYRQMKS
;
A
#
# COMPACT_ATOMS: atom_id res chain seq x y z
N MET A 1 13.95 24.61 -11.75
CA MET A 1 12.89 23.58 -11.68
C MET A 1 13.16 22.55 -12.77
N ARG A 2 13.74 21.39 -12.43
CA ARG A 2 14.05 20.37 -13.45
C ARG A 2 12.74 19.69 -13.86
N ARG A 3 12.29 19.91 -15.10
CA ARG A 3 11.24 19.09 -15.73
C ARG A 3 11.78 17.67 -15.82
N TRP A 4 11.02 16.72 -15.28
CA TRP A 4 11.21 15.30 -15.54
C TRP A 4 10.98 15.05 -17.03
N PRO A 5 11.84 14.31 -17.75
CA PRO A 5 11.61 14.05 -19.17
C PRO A 5 10.41 13.09 -19.31
N PRO A 6 9.47 13.34 -20.22
CA PRO A 6 8.44 12.38 -20.57
C PRO A 6 9.04 11.43 -21.62
N THR A 7 9.92 10.52 -21.23
CA THR A 7 10.28 9.42 -22.14
C THR A 7 9.28 8.29 -21.97
N PRO A 8 8.47 7.97 -23.00
CA PRO A 8 7.68 6.75 -22.99
C PRO A 8 8.61 5.54 -22.94
N CYS A 9 8.36 4.59 -22.04
CA CYS A 9 8.99 3.27 -22.12
C CYS A 9 8.38 2.54 -23.33
N GLY A 10 8.97 2.71 -24.51
CA GLY A 10 8.67 1.92 -25.69
C GLY A 10 7.31 2.17 -26.36
N PRO A 11 7.07 1.51 -27.51
CA PRO A 11 5.97 1.83 -28.43
C PRO A 11 4.59 1.30 -27.99
N GLY A 12 4.45 0.74 -26.78
CA GLY A 12 3.24 0.02 -26.34
C GLY A 12 2.48 0.62 -25.15
N GLY A 13 2.86 1.81 -24.67
CA GLY A 13 2.25 2.41 -23.48
C GLY A 13 2.77 1.85 -22.15
N TRP A 14 2.20 2.35 -21.05
CA TRP A 14 2.69 2.25 -19.66
C TRP A 14 2.80 0.83 -19.06
N THR A 15 2.51 -0.22 -19.82
CA THR A 15 2.35 -1.59 -19.32
C THR A 15 3.67 -2.33 -19.03
N GLY A 16 4.84 -1.70 -19.21
CA GLY A 16 6.13 -2.41 -19.13
C GLY A 16 7.28 -1.71 -18.39
N CYS A 17 7.13 -0.52 -17.80
CA CYS A 17 8.23 0.05 -17.00
C CYS A 17 8.27 -0.69 -15.64
N SER A 18 9.24 -1.60 -15.47
CA SER A 18 9.61 -2.11 -14.15
C SER A 18 9.94 -0.91 -13.26
N SER A 19 9.05 -0.64 -12.30
CA SER A 19 9.16 0.54 -11.46
C SER A 19 10.34 0.39 -10.51
N PRO A 20 11.14 1.44 -10.27
CA PRO A 20 12.19 1.39 -9.26
C PRO A 20 11.57 1.02 -7.90
N ALA A 21 12.26 0.17 -7.15
CA ALA A 21 11.79 -0.55 -5.97
C ALA A 21 10.83 0.28 -5.09
N GLY A 22 9.55 -0.11 -5.08
CA GLY A 22 8.52 0.44 -4.17
C GLY A 22 7.54 1.46 -4.79
N TYR A 23 7.81 2.00 -5.97
CA TYR A 23 6.85 2.86 -6.68
C TYR A 23 5.94 2.00 -7.57
N ARG A 24 4.64 2.29 -7.57
CA ARG A 24 3.68 1.64 -8.49
C ARG A 24 2.88 2.71 -9.23
N PRO A 25 2.63 2.55 -10.54
CA PRO A 25 1.70 3.43 -11.23
C PRO A 25 0.33 3.31 -10.57
N THR A 26 -0.24 4.44 -10.17
CA THR A 26 -1.57 4.51 -9.55
C THR A 26 -2.39 5.60 -10.21
N ARG A 27 -3.71 5.40 -10.26
CA ARG A 27 -4.63 6.38 -10.78
C ARG A 27 -5.34 7.04 -9.60
N SER A 28 -5.00 8.29 -9.33
CA SER A 28 -5.70 9.05 -8.29
C SER A 28 -7.11 9.37 -8.78
N PRO A 29 -8.16 9.02 -8.00
CA PRO A 29 -9.54 9.29 -8.38
C PRO A 29 -9.80 10.80 -8.44
N ARG A 30 -10.85 11.17 -9.18
CA ARG A 30 -11.34 12.56 -9.21
C ARG A 30 -11.60 13.04 -7.79
N SER A 31 -11.15 14.25 -7.45
CA SER A 31 -11.44 14.84 -6.15
C SER A 31 -12.95 15.14 -6.04
N PRO A 32 -13.61 14.78 -4.93
CA PRO A 32 -15.01 15.15 -4.70
C PRO A 32 -15.18 16.60 -4.24
N LEU A 33 -14.10 17.33 -3.94
CA LEU A 33 -14.17 18.70 -3.41
C LEU A 33 -14.29 19.73 -4.54
N PRO A 34 -15.22 20.70 -4.44
CA PRO A 34 -15.53 21.65 -5.52
C PRO A 34 -14.41 22.65 -5.81
N TYR A 35 -13.47 22.86 -4.89
CA TYR A 35 -12.40 23.86 -5.00
C TYR A 35 -11.10 23.31 -5.60
N ARG A 36 -11.05 22.03 -6.00
CA ARG A 36 -9.85 21.41 -6.57
C ARG A 36 -9.99 21.29 -8.09
N TRP A 37 -9.13 22.00 -8.82
CA TRP A 37 -9.12 22.21 -10.27
C TRP A 37 -9.02 20.96 -11.19
N ARG A 38 -9.06 19.73 -10.66
CA ARG A 38 -8.88 18.51 -11.47
C ARG A 38 -10.13 17.64 -11.56
N SER A 39 -10.78 17.74 -12.72
CA SER A 39 -11.99 17.00 -13.11
C SER A 39 -11.69 15.59 -13.67
N THR A 40 -10.44 15.27 -14.00
CA THR A 40 -10.07 14.00 -14.65
C THR A 40 -9.11 13.14 -13.80
N PRO A 41 -9.26 11.80 -13.82
CA PRO A 41 -8.33 10.90 -13.15
C PRO A 41 -6.90 11.08 -13.67
N THR A 42 -5.95 11.31 -12.76
CA THR A 42 -4.54 11.52 -13.13
C THR A 42 -3.74 10.26 -12.85
N VAL A 43 -2.97 9.81 -13.85
CA VAL A 43 -1.94 8.76 -13.67
C VAL A 43 -0.77 9.39 -12.92
N THR A 44 -0.41 8.79 -11.79
CA THR A 44 0.67 9.25 -10.93
C THR A 44 1.42 8.05 -10.34
N VAL A 45 2.40 8.32 -9.49
CA VAL A 45 3.14 7.30 -8.76
C VAL A 45 2.58 7.17 -7.35
N GLY A 46 2.44 5.94 -6.88
CA GLY A 46 2.03 5.61 -5.51
C GLY A 46 3.14 4.84 -4.80
N VAL A 47 3.20 5.03 -3.48
CA VAL A 47 4.07 4.28 -2.57
C VAL A 47 3.18 3.58 -1.55
N ALA A 48 3.55 2.37 -1.15
CA ALA A 48 2.86 1.64 -0.10
C ALA A 48 3.11 2.29 1.28
N ASN A 49 2.08 2.35 2.10
CA ASN A 49 2.22 2.73 3.50
C ASN A 49 2.58 1.47 4.32
N TYR A 50 3.57 1.59 5.19
CA TYR A 50 4.01 0.51 6.07
C TYR A 50 3.64 0.81 7.52
N LEU A 51 3.19 -0.22 8.25
CA LEU A 51 3.15 -0.20 9.70
C LEU A 51 4.40 -0.91 10.22
N ALA A 52 5.36 -0.13 10.69
CA ALA A 52 6.61 -0.64 11.23
C ALA A 52 6.53 -0.78 12.77
N VAL A 53 7.20 -1.81 13.28
CA VAL A 53 7.40 -2.02 14.73
C VAL A 53 8.89 -2.18 15.01
N ARG A 54 9.28 -2.00 16.28
CA ARG A 54 10.66 -2.29 16.70
C ARG A 54 10.95 -3.78 16.58
N THR A 55 12.18 -4.12 16.23
CA THR A 55 12.66 -5.52 16.18
C THR A 55 12.65 -6.22 17.54
N SER A 56 12.68 -5.47 18.63
CA SER A 56 12.60 -6.01 20.00
C SER A 56 11.17 -6.22 20.50
N MET A 57 10.14 -5.95 19.68
CA MET A 57 8.75 -6.20 20.07
C MET A 57 8.52 -7.70 20.23
N ALA A 58 7.87 -8.11 21.31
CA ALA A 58 7.58 -9.52 21.54
C ALA A 58 6.71 -10.09 20.42
N GLU A 59 7.05 -11.28 19.92
CA GLU A 59 6.32 -11.97 18.84
C GLU A 59 4.80 -12.03 19.06
N PRO A 60 4.30 -12.38 20.27
CA PRO A 60 2.86 -12.47 20.51
C PRO A 60 2.14 -11.12 20.36
N VAL A 61 2.82 -10.02 20.67
CA VAL A 61 2.27 -8.67 20.55
C VAL A 61 2.13 -8.29 19.08
N ALA A 62 3.18 -8.50 18.27
CA ALA A 62 3.14 -8.22 16.85
C ALA A 62 2.09 -9.08 16.12
N TYR A 63 1.95 -10.35 16.51
CA TYR A 63 0.90 -11.24 16.00
C TYR A 63 -0.50 -10.70 16.30
N ARG A 64 -0.77 -10.35 17.58
CA ARG A 64 -2.07 -9.81 18.00
C ARG A 64 -2.39 -8.47 17.34
N LEU A 65 -1.38 -7.63 17.14
CA LEU A 65 -1.54 -6.34 16.45
C LEU A 65 -2.06 -6.52 15.02
N ILE A 66 -1.39 -7.37 14.23
CA ILE A 66 -1.79 -7.60 12.84
C ILE A 66 -3.14 -8.30 12.77
N ARG A 67 -3.37 -9.26 13.65
CA ARG A 67 -4.67 -9.92 13.78
C ARG A 67 -5.80 -8.91 14.03
N ALA A 68 -5.63 -8.03 15.01
CA ALA A 68 -6.62 -7.02 15.35
C ALA A 68 -6.89 -6.04 14.18
N LEU A 69 -5.87 -5.67 13.41
CA LEU A 69 -6.04 -4.79 12.24
C LEU A 69 -6.95 -5.41 11.16
N PHE A 70 -6.82 -6.72 10.93
CA PHE A 70 -7.65 -7.41 9.95
C PHE A 70 -9.03 -7.80 10.50
N GLU A 71 -9.12 -8.20 11.77
CA GLU A 71 -10.39 -8.52 12.43
C GLU A 71 -11.31 -7.30 12.57
N HIS A 72 -10.73 -6.10 12.76
CA HIS A 72 -11.47 -4.85 12.94
C HIS A 72 -11.33 -3.89 11.74
N ARG A 73 -11.23 -4.45 10.54
CA ARG A 73 -11.11 -3.67 9.29
C ARG A 73 -12.32 -2.76 9.05
N ASP A 74 -13.50 -3.18 9.47
CA ASP A 74 -14.75 -2.41 9.45
C ASP A 74 -14.66 -1.15 10.31
N VAL A 75 -14.06 -1.24 11.51
CA VAL A 75 -13.80 -0.09 12.37
C VAL A 75 -12.83 0.88 11.70
N LEU A 76 -11.77 0.37 11.08
CA LEU A 76 -10.83 1.19 10.30
C LEU A 76 -11.51 1.86 9.10
N ALA A 77 -12.41 1.16 8.42
CA ALA A 77 -13.19 1.68 7.30
C ALA A 77 -14.14 2.81 7.71
N ALA A 78 -14.79 2.67 8.87
CA ALA A 78 -15.66 3.69 9.43
C ALA A 78 -14.88 4.97 9.78
N ALA A 79 -13.66 4.84 10.31
CA ALA A 79 -12.79 5.97 10.60
C ALA A 79 -12.19 6.61 9.34
N HIS A 80 -11.81 5.82 8.33
CA HIS A 80 -11.25 6.32 7.09
C HIS A 80 -11.52 5.37 5.91
N PRO A 81 -12.00 5.85 4.75
CA PRO A 81 -12.34 4.99 3.60
C PRO A 81 -11.20 4.10 3.07
N MET A 82 -9.93 4.44 3.36
CA MET A 82 -8.78 3.58 3.01
C MET A 82 -8.66 2.33 3.89
N GLY A 83 -9.28 2.29 5.07
CA GLY A 83 -9.35 1.09 5.90
C GLY A 83 -10.03 -0.07 5.17
N SER A 84 -11.06 0.22 4.36
CA SER A 84 -11.67 -0.75 3.45
C SER A 84 -10.73 -1.26 2.36
N ARG A 85 -9.56 -0.66 2.15
CA ARG A 85 -8.58 -1.15 1.16
C ARG A 85 -7.47 -1.99 1.78
N LEU A 86 -7.52 -2.23 3.10
CA LEU A 86 -6.60 -3.14 3.76
C LEU A 86 -6.90 -4.57 3.29
N ASP A 87 -6.02 -5.09 2.45
CA ASP A 87 -6.08 -6.45 1.91
C ASP A 87 -4.91 -7.29 2.43
N ARG A 88 -5.18 -8.55 2.76
CA ARG A 88 -4.17 -9.46 3.34
C ARG A 88 -3.10 -9.87 2.32
N GLY A 89 -3.49 -10.07 1.06
CA GLY A 89 -2.59 -10.45 -0.02
C GLY A 89 -1.64 -9.34 -0.42
N GLU A 90 -2.12 -8.09 -0.43
CA GLU A 90 -1.26 -6.93 -0.68
C GLU A 90 -0.40 -6.57 0.54
N ALA A 91 -0.91 -6.74 1.77
CA ALA A 91 -0.20 -6.33 2.99
C ALA A 91 1.06 -7.15 3.32
N ILE A 92 1.21 -8.36 2.76
CA ILE A 92 2.44 -9.15 2.90
C ILE A 92 3.59 -8.57 2.06
N ASN A 93 3.29 -7.76 1.05
CA ASN A 93 4.29 -7.23 0.13
C ASN A 93 5.01 -6.01 0.72
N THR A 94 5.88 -6.26 1.70
CA THR A 94 6.63 -5.22 2.42
C THR A 94 8.02 -4.95 1.86
N TYR A 95 8.41 -5.56 0.73
CA TYR A 95 9.77 -5.44 0.20
C TYR A 95 10.17 -3.97 -0.01
N PRO A 96 11.36 -3.53 0.47
CA PRO A 96 12.47 -4.33 0.99
C PRO A 96 12.48 -4.58 2.52
N LEU A 97 11.45 -4.17 3.26
CA LEU A 97 11.40 -4.32 4.71
C LEU A 97 11.08 -5.78 5.11
N PRO A 98 11.90 -6.39 5.99
CA PRO A 98 11.63 -7.73 6.48
C PRO A 98 10.38 -7.75 7.37
N LEU A 99 9.62 -8.85 7.30
CA LEU A 99 8.47 -9.06 8.17
C LEU A 99 8.91 -9.45 9.57
N HIS A 100 8.25 -8.89 10.58
CA HIS A 100 8.42 -9.31 11.97
C HIS A 100 8.01 -10.79 12.15
N PRO A 101 8.66 -11.59 13.02
CA PRO A 101 8.32 -13.01 13.21
C PRO A 101 6.82 -13.25 13.50
N GLY A 102 6.21 -12.40 14.32
CA GLY A 102 4.78 -12.47 14.64
C GLY A 102 3.87 -12.19 13.44
N ALA A 103 4.30 -11.31 12.54
CA ALA A 103 3.60 -11.03 11.28
C ALA A 103 3.67 -12.23 10.33
N THR A 104 4.87 -12.78 10.16
CA THR A 104 5.12 -13.96 9.33
C THR A 104 4.26 -15.14 9.78
N ARG A 105 4.17 -15.38 11.09
CA ARG A 105 3.31 -16.43 11.66
C ARG A 105 1.84 -16.21 11.31
N TYR A 106 1.32 -14.99 11.48
CA TYR A 106 -0.07 -14.66 11.13
C TYR A 106 -0.36 -14.89 9.64
N TYR A 107 0.47 -14.35 8.74
CA TYR A 107 0.25 -14.48 7.30
C TYR A 107 0.36 -15.93 6.82
N ARG A 108 1.24 -16.76 7.42
CA ARG A 108 1.33 -18.20 7.11
C ARG A 108 0.07 -18.96 7.50
N GLN A 109 -0.50 -18.67 8.68
CA GLN A 109 -1.74 -19.33 9.13
C GLN A 109 -2.94 -19.04 8.24
N MET A 110 -3.02 -17.81 7.70
CA MET A 110 -4.12 -17.40 6.82
C MET A 110 -3.97 -17.88 5.36
N LYS A 111 -2.83 -18.49 5.01
CA LYS A 111 -2.57 -19.07 3.68
C LYS A 111 -2.88 -20.57 3.63
N SER A 112 -3.27 -21.18 4.74
CA SER A 112 -3.80 -22.54 4.81
C SER A 112 -5.31 -22.55 4.60
#